data_AF-F2UNR7-F1
#
_entry.id   AF-F2UNR7-F1
#
_cell.length_a   1.000
_cell.length_b   1.000
_cell.length_c   1.000
_cell.angle_alpha   90.00
_cell.angle_beta   90.00
_cell.angle_gamma   90.00
#
_symmetry.space_group_name_H-M   'P 1'
#
loop_
_entity.id
_entity.type
_entity.pdbx_description
1 polymer ?
#
loop_
_entity_poly.entity_id
_entity_poly.type
_entity_poly.pdbx_seq_one_letter_code
_entity_poly.pdbx_strand_id
1 'polypeptide(L)'
;MGTGANVDDIVLHTINSYSDGGDAEAGMCAVYTGARAKFTDLFVSPASQLQQFLEDPEGFISGLETKIEQHERIGALERGVDTLKAIKDLAAQLQEKPTMETCVSLAWRDFHAFSRDVILDLIATFPAGAKTKSGELFWSAYKIFPEVLEFDPQNPLHKEFLIAAANLYACVFKVHPTKYPSEENKLHTKP
;
A
#
# COMPACT_ATOMS: atom_id res chain seq x y z
N MET A 1 -16.18 -14.05 -11.42
CA MET A 1 -17.62 -13.94 -11.70
C MET A 1 -18.10 -15.33 -12.12
N GLY A 2 -18.84 -16.02 -11.25
CA GLY A 2 -19.36 -17.38 -11.49
C GLY A 2 -20.70 -17.37 -12.23
N THR A 3 -21.11 -18.53 -12.75
CA THR A 3 -22.24 -18.75 -13.66
C THR A 3 -23.63 -18.68 -13.00
N GLY A 4 -23.85 -17.76 -12.06
CA GLY A 4 -25.17 -17.49 -11.51
C GLY A 4 -25.89 -16.42 -12.34
N ALA A 5 -27.08 -16.71 -12.86
CA ALA A 5 -27.96 -15.73 -13.46
C ALA A 5 -29.02 -15.30 -12.44
N ASN A 6 -29.19 -14.00 -12.23
CA ASN A 6 -30.30 -13.43 -11.44
C ASN A 6 -31.34 -12.88 -12.40
N VAL A 7 -32.63 -13.10 -12.13
CA VAL A 7 -33.75 -12.49 -12.84
C VAL A 7 -34.59 -11.76 -11.80
N ASP A 8 -34.69 -10.45 -11.93
CA ASP A 8 -35.54 -9.59 -11.10
C ASP A 8 -36.67 -9.02 -11.96
N ASP A 9 -37.92 -9.17 -11.50
CA ASP A 9 -39.11 -8.68 -12.20
C ASP A 9 -39.42 -7.25 -11.74
N ILE A 10 -39.42 -6.29 -12.68
CA ILE A 10 -39.64 -4.87 -12.38
C ILE A 10 -41.12 -4.55 -12.60
N VAL A 11 -41.88 -4.46 -11.50
CA VAL A 11 -43.24 -3.91 -11.53
C VAL A 11 -43.17 -2.41 -11.28
N LEU A 12 -43.61 -1.62 -12.27
CA LEU A 12 -43.61 -0.15 -12.18
C LEU A 12 -44.48 0.33 -11.00
N HIS A 13 -43.92 1.22 -10.17
CA HIS A 13 -44.51 1.95 -9.04
C HIS A 13 -44.50 1.32 -7.63
N THR A 14 -43.67 0.31 -7.31
CA THR A 14 -43.65 -0.19 -5.91
C THR A 14 -42.30 -0.60 -5.30
N ILE A 15 -41.17 -0.66 -6.03
CA ILE A 15 -39.86 -0.91 -5.40
C ILE A 15 -38.71 -0.13 -6.05
N ASN A 16 -37.70 0.20 -5.24
CA ASN A 16 -36.47 0.90 -5.62
C ASN A 16 -35.68 0.10 -6.68
N SER A 17 -35.00 0.84 -7.57
CA SER A 17 -34.11 0.27 -8.60
C SER A 17 -32.95 -0.50 -7.96
N TYR A 18 -32.47 -1.54 -8.65
CA TYR A 18 -31.29 -2.36 -8.34
C TYR A 18 -30.03 -1.56 -7.93
N SER A 19 -29.97 -0.27 -8.27
CA SER A 19 -28.96 0.69 -7.81
C SER A 19 -28.97 0.98 -6.29
N ASP A 20 -29.98 0.51 -5.54
CA ASP A 20 -30.15 0.77 -4.10
C ASP A 20 -29.71 -0.43 -3.20
N GLY A 21 -29.27 -1.54 -3.81
CA GLY A 21 -28.80 -2.73 -3.11
C GLY A 21 -27.33 -2.65 -2.70
N GLY A 22 -27.02 -1.85 -1.68
CA GLY A 22 -25.69 -1.79 -1.06
C GLY A 22 -25.41 -2.95 -0.11
N ASP A 23 -25.38 -4.19 -0.61
CA ASP A 23 -24.89 -5.34 0.15
C ASP A 23 -23.55 -5.80 -0.41
N ALA A 24 -22.46 -5.35 0.20
CA ALA A 24 -21.15 -5.98 0.05
C ALA A 24 -20.42 -5.96 1.40
N GLU A 25 -20.11 -7.17 1.86
CA GLU A 25 -19.30 -7.53 3.02
C GLU A 25 -18.17 -6.52 3.32
N ALA A 26 -18.43 -5.58 4.23
CA ALA A 26 -17.48 -4.52 4.59
C ALA A 26 -16.25 -5.03 5.36
N GLY A 27 -16.22 -6.32 5.75
CA GLY A 27 -15.11 -6.91 6.51
C GLY A 27 -13.91 -7.36 5.68
N MET A 28 -14.15 -8.05 4.55
CA MET A 28 -13.08 -8.61 3.72
C MET A 28 -12.49 -7.55 2.76
N CYS A 29 -13.32 -6.59 2.34
CA CYS A 29 -12.90 -5.50 1.46
C CYS A 29 -11.91 -4.55 2.15
N ALA A 30 -12.07 -4.23 3.44
CA ALA A 30 -11.20 -3.28 4.14
C ALA A 30 -9.74 -3.76 4.25
N VAL A 31 -9.53 -5.07 4.50
CA VAL A 31 -8.19 -5.66 4.60
C VAL A 31 -7.50 -5.74 3.23
N TYR A 32 -8.23 -6.23 2.22
CA TYR A 32 -7.70 -6.35 0.85
C TYR A 32 -7.44 -4.98 0.21
N THR A 33 -8.34 -4.01 0.40
CA THR A 33 -8.14 -2.63 -0.08
C THR A 33 -6.97 -1.96 0.63
N GLY A 34 -6.77 -2.22 1.93
CA GLY A 34 -5.61 -1.75 2.70
C GLY A 34 -4.27 -2.28 2.17
N ALA A 35 -4.19 -3.58 1.85
CA ALA A 35 -2.97 -4.17 1.28
C ALA A 35 -2.67 -3.62 -0.13
N ARG A 36 -3.70 -3.45 -0.96
CA ARG A 36 -3.56 -2.89 -2.31
C ARG A 36 -3.15 -1.42 -2.31
N ALA A 37 -3.67 -0.63 -1.37
CA ALA A 37 -3.26 0.76 -1.20
C ALA A 37 -1.76 0.83 -0.86
N LYS A 38 -1.31 0.06 0.14
CA LYS A 38 0.10 -0.03 0.51
C LYS A 38 1.01 -0.42 -0.66
N PHE A 39 0.60 -1.38 -1.49
CA PHE A 39 1.36 -1.71 -2.71
C PHE A 39 1.52 -0.51 -3.64
N THR A 40 0.43 0.22 -3.87
CA THR A 40 0.43 1.38 -4.77
C THR A 40 1.32 2.50 -4.19
N ASP A 41 1.22 2.73 -2.89
CA ASP A 41 1.94 3.79 -2.20
C ASP A 41 3.45 3.54 -2.11
N LEU A 42 3.88 2.28 -2.05
CA LEU A 42 5.30 1.93 -1.94
C LEU A 42 6.00 1.77 -3.29
N PHE A 43 5.35 1.07 -4.23
CA PHE A 43 6.04 0.61 -5.44
C PHE A 43 5.63 1.36 -6.71
N VAL A 44 4.41 1.92 -6.75
CA VAL A 44 3.86 2.51 -7.97
C VAL A 44 3.95 4.03 -7.94
N SER A 45 3.42 4.66 -6.88
CA SER A 45 3.34 6.11 -6.76
C SER A 45 4.73 6.76 -6.74
N PRO A 46 5.69 6.31 -5.91
CA PRO A 46 7.01 6.94 -5.84
C PRO A 46 7.82 6.74 -7.12
N ALA A 47 7.71 5.56 -7.76
CA ALA A 47 8.39 5.29 -9.03
C ALA A 47 7.83 6.14 -10.18
N SER A 48 6.50 6.28 -10.27
CA SER A 48 5.84 7.13 -11.26
C SER A 48 6.17 8.61 -11.06
N GLN A 49 6.18 9.08 -9.81
CA GLN A 49 6.55 10.45 -9.47
C GLN A 49 8.01 10.75 -9.77
N LEU A 50 8.93 9.82 -9.48
CA LEU A 50 10.33 9.94 -9.86
C LEU A 50 10.48 10.02 -11.38
N GLN A 51 9.76 9.19 -12.13
CA GLN A 51 9.79 9.25 -13.59
C GLN A 51 9.30 10.62 -14.10
N GLN A 52 8.18 11.12 -13.61
CA GLN A 52 7.66 12.45 -13.98
C GLN A 52 8.66 13.56 -13.63
N PHE A 53 9.29 13.47 -12.45
CA PHE A 53 10.33 14.41 -12.03
C PHE A 53 11.58 14.36 -12.91
N LEU A 54 11.96 13.18 -13.42
CA LEU A 54 13.09 13.04 -14.34
C LEU A 54 12.78 13.54 -15.76
N GLU A 55 11.51 13.47 -16.19
CA GLU A 55 11.06 13.96 -17.49
C GLU A 55 10.90 15.49 -17.51
N ASP A 56 10.29 16.08 -16.49
CA ASP A 56 10.09 17.53 -16.35
C ASP A 56 10.18 17.99 -14.87
N PRO A 57 11.38 18.35 -14.39
CA PRO A 57 11.56 18.79 -13.01
C PRO A 57 10.82 20.08 -12.66
N GLU A 58 10.79 21.05 -13.58
CA GLU A 58 10.19 22.37 -13.32
C GLU A 58 8.66 22.29 -13.30
N GLY A 59 8.06 21.57 -14.26
CA GLY A 59 6.62 21.35 -14.30
C GLY A 59 6.12 20.52 -13.11
N PHE A 60 6.92 19.55 -12.63
CA PHE A 60 6.58 18.78 -11.44
C PHE A 60 6.52 19.64 -10.17
N ILE A 61 7.52 20.51 -9.97
CA ILE A 61 7.57 21.42 -8.81
C ILE A 61 6.42 22.43 -8.89
N SER A 62 6.22 23.06 -10.05
CA SER A 62 5.11 24.01 -10.26
C SER A 62 3.74 23.36 -10.02
N GLY A 63 3.56 22.11 -10.46
CA GLY A 63 2.36 21.33 -10.22
C GLY A 63 2.15 20.97 -8.73
N LEU A 64 3.24 20.71 -7.99
CA LEU A 64 3.17 20.51 -6.54
C LEU A 64 2.80 21.81 -5.82
N GLU A 65 3.42 22.93 -6.16
CA GLU A 65 3.11 24.25 -5.59
C GLU A 65 1.64 24.60 -5.81
N THR A 66 1.13 24.42 -7.02
CA THR A 66 -0.27 24.65 -7.36
C THR A 66 -1.21 23.79 -6.50
N LYS A 67 -0.88 22.51 -6.28
CA LYS A 67 -1.68 21.61 -5.43
C LYS A 67 -1.69 22.05 -3.96
N ILE A 68 -0.58 22.59 -3.48
CA ILE A 68 -0.44 23.12 -2.11
C ILE A 68 -1.25 24.41 -1.93
N GLU A 69 -1.31 25.26 -2.96
CA GLU A 69 -2.10 26.49 -2.94
C GLU A 69 -3.61 26.24 -2.97
N GLN A 70 -4.05 25.17 -3.65
CA GLN A 70 -5.48 24.87 -3.85
C GLN A 70 -6.15 24.12 -2.69
N HIS A 71 -5.41 23.31 -1.93
CA HIS A 71 -5.95 22.49 -0.85
C HIS A 71 -5.56 23.05 0.52
N GLU A 72 -6.27 22.64 1.60
CA GLU A 72 -5.92 22.99 2.99
C GLU A 72 -4.40 22.92 3.20
N ARG A 73 -3.78 24.09 3.35
CA ARG A 73 -2.35 24.31 3.09
C ARG A 73 -1.44 23.35 3.87
N ILE A 74 -1.85 22.96 5.07
CA ILE A 74 -1.05 22.11 5.96
C ILE A 74 -1.02 20.67 5.45
N GLY A 75 -2.17 20.03 5.24
CA GLY A 75 -2.22 18.63 4.80
C GLY A 75 -1.70 18.43 3.36
N ALA A 76 -1.89 19.44 2.49
CA ALA A 76 -1.33 19.41 1.14
C ALA A 76 0.21 19.55 1.15
N LEU A 77 0.73 20.41 2.03
CA LEU A 77 2.17 20.57 2.22
C LEU A 77 2.81 19.31 2.78
N GLU A 78 2.21 18.66 3.79
CA GLU A 78 2.70 17.40 4.35
C GLU A 78 2.83 16.31 3.28
N ARG A 79 1.78 16.11 2.47
CA ARG A 79 1.81 15.14 1.35
C ARG A 79 2.86 15.50 0.30
N GLY A 80 3.04 16.79 0.01
CA GLY A 80 4.07 17.26 -0.91
C GLY A 80 5.48 16.99 -0.39
N VAL A 81 5.72 17.23 0.90
CA VAL A 81 7.00 16.93 1.57
C VAL A 81 7.29 15.43 1.55
N ASP A 82 6.31 14.59 1.86
CA ASP A 82 6.51 13.14 1.87
C ASP A 82 6.76 12.58 0.47
N THR A 83 6.08 13.13 -0.55
CA THR A 83 6.34 12.87 -1.97
C THR A 83 7.80 13.19 -2.34
N LEU A 84 8.27 14.40 -2.00
CA LEU A 84 9.64 14.81 -2.30
C LEU A 84 10.69 13.97 -1.57
N LYS A 85 10.44 13.59 -0.31
CA LYS A 85 11.29 12.66 0.44
C LYS A 85 11.37 11.30 -0.25
N ALA A 86 10.23 10.74 -0.64
CA ALA A 86 10.18 9.43 -1.32
C ALA A 86 10.95 9.44 -2.65
N ILE A 87 10.81 10.51 -3.45
CA ILE A 87 11.57 10.69 -4.70
C ILE A 87 13.07 10.80 -4.40
N LYS A 88 13.46 11.61 -3.42
CA LYS A 88 14.86 11.78 -3.02
C LYS A 88 15.47 10.46 -2.57
N ASP A 89 14.77 9.71 -1.73
CA ASP A 89 15.25 8.43 -1.20
C ASP A 89 15.42 7.41 -2.33
N LEU A 90 14.44 7.30 -3.24
CA LEU A 90 14.56 6.43 -4.42
C LEU A 90 15.71 6.84 -5.34
N ALA A 91 15.89 8.13 -5.58
CA ALA A 91 16.98 8.64 -6.40
C ALA A 91 18.34 8.33 -5.77
N ALA A 92 18.47 8.47 -4.44
CA ALA A 92 19.68 8.10 -3.71
C ALA A 92 19.99 6.60 -3.84
N GLN A 93 18.98 5.75 -3.68
CA GLN A 93 19.16 4.30 -3.87
C GLN A 93 19.63 3.96 -5.29
N LEU A 94 19.09 4.63 -6.32
CA LEU A 94 19.51 4.43 -7.71
C LEU A 94 20.96 4.88 -7.97
N GLN A 95 21.41 5.96 -7.33
CA GLN A 95 22.79 6.43 -7.45
C GLN A 95 23.80 5.42 -6.88
N GLU A 96 23.45 4.75 -5.80
CA GLU A 96 24.31 3.76 -5.14
C GLU A 96 24.35 2.39 -5.85
N LYS A 97 23.66 2.23 -6.99
CA LYS A 97 23.50 0.97 -7.72
C LYS A 97 22.94 -0.14 -6.81
N PRO A 98 21.62 -0.19 -6.63
CA PRO A 98 20.99 -1.05 -5.65
C PRO A 98 21.29 -2.53 -5.93
N THR A 99 21.49 -3.31 -4.88
CA THR A 99 21.70 -4.77 -4.96
C THR A 99 20.50 -5.51 -4.39
N MET A 100 20.45 -6.84 -4.55
CA MET A 100 19.40 -7.64 -3.91
C MET A 100 19.42 -7.49 -2.38
N GLU A 101 20.59 -7.31 -1.77
CA GLU A 101 20.73 -7.05 -0.33
C GLU A 101 20.10 -5.72 0.06
N THR A 102 20.28 -4.68 -0.77
CA THR A 102 19.60 -3.39 -0.61
C THR A 102 18.07 -3.57 -0.66
N CYS A 103 17.56 -4.36 -1.61
CA CYS A 103 16.13 -4.62 -1.75
C CYS A 103 15.56 -5.37 -0.53
N VAL A 104 16.30 -6.33 0.02
CA VAL A 104 15.93 -7.04 1.26
C VAL A 104 15.95 -6.10 2.46
N SER A 105 16.95 -5.22 2.55
CA SER A 105 17.06 -4.24 3.64
C SER A 105 15.89 -3.24 3.63
N LEU A 106 15.45 -2.80 2.45
CA LEU A 106 14.27 -1.95 2.29
C LEU A 106 12.98 -2.68 2.68
N ALA A 107 12.81 -3.92 2.21
CA ALA A 107 11.66 -4.76 2.59
C ALA A 107 11.60 -5.01 4.11
N TRP A 108 12.76 -5.19 4.74
CA TRP A 108 12.88 -5.36 6.19
C TRP A 108 12.47 -4.10 6.96
N ARG A 109 12.99 -2.94 6.56
CA ARG A 109 12.63 -1.65 7.12
C ARG A 109 11.11 -1.42 7.04
N ASP A 110 10.52 -1.71 5.89
CA ASP A 110 9.09 -1.51 5.66
C ASP A 110 8.22 -2.47 6.47
N PHE A 111 8.66 -3.72 6.68
CA PHE A 111 7.98 -4.65 7.58
C PHE A 111 7.86 -4.06 8.99
N HIS A 112 8.96 -3.53 9.53
CA HIS A 112 8.98 -2.90 10.85
C HIS A 112 8.16 -1.62 10.89
N ALA A 113 8.25 -0.79 9.85
CA ALA A 113 7.47 0.44 9.78
C ALA A 113 5.97 0.15 9.91
N PHE A 114 5.44 -0.86 9.19
CA PHE A 114 4.00 -1.15 9.21
C PHE A 114 3.54 -1.96 10.42
N SER A 115 4.36 -2.89 10.86
CA SER A 115 3.94 -3.89 11.85
C SER A 115 4.27 -3.47 13.28
N ARG A 116 5.25 -2.57 13.43
CA ARG A 116 5.74 -2.07 14.72
C ARG A 116 5.56 -0.57 14.84
N ASP A 117 6.18 0.23 13.97
CA ASP A 117 6.31 1.67 14.23
C ASP A 117 4.96 2.39 14.15
N VAL A 118 4.15 2.11 13.11
CA VAL A 118 2.77 2.64 13.00
C VAL A 118 1.90 2.23 14.20
N ILE A 119 2.08 1.01 14.71
CA ILE A 119 1.33 0.51 15.86
C ILE A 119 1.78 1.21 17.15
N LEU A 120 3.09 1.41 17.32
CA LEU A 120 3.65 2.13 18.46
C LEU A 120 3.18 3.59 18.48
N ASP A 121 3.18 4.27 17.34
CA ASP A 121 2.68 5.65 17.22
C ASP A 121 1.18 5.72 17.55
N LEU A 122 0.40 4.74 17.11
CA LEU A 122 -1.03 4.64 17.43
C LEU A 122 -1.26 4.43 18.93
N ILE A 123 -0.48 3.55 19.57
CA ILE A 123 -0.54 3.30 21.01
C ILE A 123 -0.12 4.54 21.81
N ALA A 124 0.92 5.24 21.37
CA ALA A 124 1.38 6.47 22.01
C ALA A 124 0.31 7.57 21.94
N THR A 125 -0.42 7.65 20.82
CA THR A 125 -1.50 8.61 20.62
C THR A 125 -2.75 8.23 21.41
N PHE A 126 -3.09 6.93 21.45
CA PHE A 126 -4.28 6.40 22.13
C PHE A 126 -3.89 5.24 23.05
N PRO A 127 -3.43 5.52 24.29
CA PRO A 127 -3.08 4.47 25.24
C PRO A 127 -4.27 3.56 25.56
N ALA A 128 -4.02 2.37 26.10
CA ALA A 128 -5.06 1.35 26.34
C ALA A 128 -6.26 1.87 27.17
N GLY A 129 -6.03 2.83 28.07
CA GLY A 129 -7.08 3.48 28.88
C GLY A 129 -7.66 4.77 28.28
N ALA A 130 -7.37 5.09 27.01
CA ALA A 130 -7.84 6.31 26.37
C ALA A 130 -9.37 6.38 26.40
N LYS A 131 -9.90 7.58 26.66
CA LYS A 131 -11.35 7.86 26.70
C LYS A 131 -11.74 8.85 25.62
N THR A 132 -12.91 8.66 25.05
CA THR A 132 -13.51 9.61 24.10
C THR A 132 -14.01 10.86 24.82
N LYS A 133 -14.41 11.89 24.06
CA LYS A 133 -14.97 13.14 24.63
C LYS A 133 -16.25 12.90 25.45
N SER A 134 -16.96 11.79 25.20
CA SER A 134 -18.14 11.36 25.97
C SER A 134 -17.77 10.61 27.27
N GLY A 135 -16.48 10.31 27.51
CA GLY A 135 -15.99 9.59 28.69
C GLY A 135 -15.97 8.06 28.55
N GLU A 136 -16.39 7.52 27.41
CA GLU A 136 -16.35 6.09 27.09
C GLU A 136 -14.95 5.64 26.69
N LEU A 137 -14.64 4.35 26.80
CA LEU A 137 -13.35 3.81 26.38
C LEU A 137 -13.20 3.94 24.85
N PHE A 138 -12.06 4.47 24.42
CA PHE A 138 -11.70 4.58 23.01
C PHE A 138 -11.57 3.20 22.36
N TRP A 139 -10.94 2.26 23.08
CA TRP A 139 -10.85 0.86 22.72
C TRP A 139 -12.07 0.11 23.27
N SER A 140 -12.81 -0.57 22.41
CA SER A 140 -14.08 -1.24 22.72
C SER A 140 -14.24 -2.50 21.88
N ALA A 141 -15.36 -3.22 21.97
CA ALA A 141 -15.56 -4.46 21.22
C ALA A 141 -15.35 -4.32 19.69
N TYR A 142 -15.63 -3.14 19.13
CA TYR A 142 -15.44 -2.85 17.71
C TYR A 142 -14.08 -2.20 17.39
N LYS A 143 -13.29 -1.83 18.41
CA LYS A 143 -11.97 -1.20 18.30
C LYS A 143 -11.00 -1.92 19.24
N ILE A 144 -10.37 -2.95 18.70
CA ILE A 144 -9.44 -3.80 19.44
C ILE A 144 -8.11 -3.05 19.62
N PHE A 145 -7.58 -3.06 20.84
CA PHE A 145 -6.26 -2.52 21.13
C PHE A 145 -5.20 -3.32 20.35
N PRO A 146 -4.36 -2.67 19.53
CA PRO A 146 -3.43 -3.36 18.66
C PRO A 146 -2.25 -3.93 19.46
N GLU A 147 -1.69 -5.03 18.96
CA GLU A 147 -0.43 -5.60 19.46
C GLU A 147 0.68 -5.37 18.44
N VAL A 148 1.87 -5.03 18.93
CA VAL A 148 3.05 -4.85 18.10
C VAL A 148 3.51 -6.22 17.60
N LEU A 149 3.69 -6.34 16.29
CA LEU A 149 4.18 -7.57 15.69
C LEU A 149 5.70 -7.51 15.54
N GLU A 150 6.40 -8.40 16.25
CA GLU A 150 7.84 -8.59 16.07
C GLU A 150 8.13 -9.57 14.93
N PHE A 151 9.24 -9.34 14.23
CA PHE A 151 9.65 -10.23 13.15
C PHE A 151 10.12 -11.58 13.72
N ASP A 152 9.40 -12.64 13.36
CA ASP A 152 9.81 -14.03 13.57
C ASP A 152 10.22 -14.71 12.25
N PRO A 153 11.48 -15.18 12.11
CA PRO A 153 11.94 -15.93 10.93
C PRO A 153 11.31 -17.33 10.80
N GLN A 154 10.74 -17.89 11.86
CA GLN A 154 10.06 -19.18 11.80
C GLN A 154 8.67 -19.04 11.17
N ASN A 155 8.01 -17.91 11.40
CA ASN A 155 6.71 -17.59 10.82
C ASN A 155 6.77 -17.52 9.28
N PRO A 156 6.01 -18.36 8.54
CA PRO A 156 5.99 -18.36 7.08
C PRO A 156 5.48 -17.04 6.49
N LEU A 157 4.50 -16.38 7.11
CA LEU A 157 3.91 -15.14 6.59
C LEU A 157 4.90 -13.98 6.60
N HIS A 158 5.74 -13.88 7.63
CA HIS A 158 6.77 -12.85 7.72
C HIS A 158 7.83 -13.04 6.61
N LYS A 159 8.23 -14.30 6.37
CA LYS A 159 9.14 -14.64 5.28
C LYS A 159 8.54 -14.34 3.92
N GLU A 160 7.28 -14.73 3.70
CA GLU A 160 6.58 -14.47 2.43
C GLU A 160 6.46 -12.98 2.15
N PHE A 161 6.13 -12.17 3.15
CA PHE A 161 6.14 -10.71 3.02
C PHE A 161 7.52 -10.20 2.58
N LEU A 162 8.58 -10.61 3.29
CA LEU A 162 9.93 -10.14 3.01
C LEU A 162 10.40 -10.51 1.60
N ILE A 163 10.12 -11.75 1.18
CA ILE A 163 10.45 -12.24 -0.17
C ILE A 163 9.66 -11.48 -1.23
N ALA A 164 8.34 -11.31 -1.04
CA ALA A 164 7.50 -10.59 -1.99
C ALA A 164 7.92 -9.12 -2.12
N ALA A 165 8.12 -8.42 -1.01
CA ALA A 165 8.53 -7.03 -0.99
C ALA A 165 9.94 -6.83 -1.58
N ALA A 166 10.91 -7.69 -1.24
CA ALA A 166 12.25 -7.62 -1.81
C ALA A 166 12.23 -7.84 -3.33
N ASN A 167 11.41 -8.78 -3.81
CA ASN A 167 11.23 -9.01 -5.24
C ASN A 167 10.57 -7.81 -5.95
N LEU A 168 9.62 -7.15 -5.31
CA LEU A 168 9.00 -5.94 -5.86
C LEU A 168 10.01 -4.78 -5.94
N TYR A 169 10.83 -4.57 -4.91
CA TYR A 169 11.92 -3.60 -4.95
C TYR A 169 12.92 -3.89 -6.07
N ALA A 170 13.32 -5.15 -6.22
CA ALA A 170 14.23 -5.53 -7.30
C ALA A 170 13.60 -5.34 -8.70
N CYS A 171 12.27 -5.43 -8.83
CA CYS A 171 11.54 -5.07 -10.07
C CYS A 171 11.53 -3.56 -10.34
N VAL A 172 11.38 -2.74 -9.29
CA VAL A 172 11.42 -1.27 -9.37
C VAL A 172 12.82 -0.81 -9.78
N PHE A 173 13.85 -1.32 -9.10
CA PHE A 173 15.24 -0.92 -9.30
C PHE A 173 15.95 -1.65 -10.45
N LYS A 174 15.29 -2.60 -11.12
CA LYS A 174 15.86 -3.44 -12.20
C LYS A 174 17.12 -4.21 -11.79
N VAL A 175 17.13 -4.69 -10.54
CA VAL A 175 18.26 -5.41 -9.92
C VAL A 175 18.16 -6.93 -10.10
N HIS A 176 16.96 -7.42 -10.45
CA HIS A 176 16.78 -8.84 -10.72
C HIS A 176 17.73 -9.33 -11.83
N PRO A 177 18.30 -10.55 -11.70
CA PRO A 177 18.87 -11.23 -12.85
C PRO A 177 17.77 -11.34 -13.91
N THR A 178 18.14 -11.11 -15.18
CA THR A 178 17.30 -11.40 -16.34
C THR A 178 16.55 -12.71 -16.11
N LYS A 179 15.22 -12.72 -16.30
CA LYS A 179 14.40 -13.93 -16.26
C LYS A 179 15.22 -15.06 -16.87
N TYR A 180 15.55 -16.09 -16.09
CA TYR A 180 16.05 -17.32 -16.69
C TYR A 180 15.01 -17.74 -17.73
N PRO A 181 15.41 -18.01 -18.99
CA PRO A 181 14.47 -18.50 -19.98
C PRO A 181 13.77 -19.72 -19.36
N SER A 182 12.45 -19.64 -19.21
CA SER A 182 11.70 -20.70 -18.56
C SER A 182 11.87 -21.98 -19.38
N GLU A 183 12.69 -22.90 -18.89
CA GLU A 183 12.79 -24.28 -19.39
C GLU A 183 11.40 -24.98 -19.31
N GLU A 184 10.46 -24.43 -18.55
CA GLU A 184 9.08 -24.92 -18.42
C GLU A 184 8.10 -24.46 -19.52
N ASN A 185 8.47 -23.53 -20.42
CA ASN A 185 7.65 -23.26 -21.62
C ASN A 185 7.84 -24.32 -22.73
N LYS A 186 8.67 -25.35 -22.50
CA LYS A 186 8.91 -26.45 -23.44
C LYS A 186 7.91 -27.61 -23.31
N LEU A 187 6.95 -27.54 -22.39
CA LEU A 187 5.93 -28.59 -22.22
C LEU A 187 4.84 -28.58 -23.32
N HIS A 188 4.83 -27.60 -24.23
CA HIS A 188 3.92 -27.54 -25.39
C HIS A 188 4.60 -27.69 -26.75
N THR A 189 5.87 -28.09 -26.79
CA THR A 189 6.53 -28.48 -28.05
C THR A 189 7.10 -29.88 -27.91
N LYS A 190 6.23 -30.87 -28.05
CA LYS A 190 6.66 -32.18 -28.57
C LYS A 190 6.04 -32.39 -29.96
N PRO A 191 6.80 -32.98 -30.89
CA PRO A 191 6.42 -33.17 -32.30
C PRO A 191 5.28 -34.18 -32.48
#